data_AF-A0A2R5EY54-F1
#
_entry.id   AF-A0A2R5EY54-F1
#
_cell.length_a   1.000
_cell.length_b   1.000
_cell.length_c   1.000
_cell.angle_alpha   90.00
_cell.angle_beta   90.00
_cell.angle_gamma   90.00
#
_symmetry.space_group_name_H-M   'P 1'
#
loop_
_entity.id
_entity.type
_entity.pdbx_description
1 polymer ?
#
loop_
_entity_poly.entity_id
_entity_poly.type
_entity_poly.pdbx_seq_one_letter_code
_entity_poly.pdbx_strand_id
1 'polypeptide(L)'
;MRKMFSMYLLVFLLLALAACSGKPYGHYKDDEMIGKIGMVDIDNSVIEVDISEWHKRDIRGGIDDYGVYIKIDVTDHLIIKNEDGTLSEIHQLKIGQKVLVNPPKKVDNSDYEAKEIILQAMSYKEKYAQLLSGHKGRYLTTVFVKEGDSLPAATEDTLMGLLSKSPINFGTYPEDYVVDYKQELNIEKFPVMLVFDNKGLVFKTYDVDELVDFF
;
A
#
# COMPACT_ATOMS: atom_id res chain seq x y z
N MET A 1 18.13 -8.76 -50.30
CA MET A 1 18.21 -9.17 -48.87
C MET A 1 18.62 -8.06 -47.89
N ARG A 2 19.39 -7.03 -48.28
CA ARG A 2 19.88 -5.99 -47.35
C ARG A 2 18.81 -5.00 -46.83
N LYS A 3 17.70 -4.79 -47.56
CA LYS A 3 16.62 -3.86 -47.16
C LYS A 3 15.63 -4.42 -46.13
N MET A 4 15.42 -5.75 -46.10
CA MET A 4 14.51 -6.37 -45.12
C MET A 4 15.10 -6.36 -43.71
N PHE A 5 16.41 -6.59 -43.56
CA PHE A 5 17.07 -6.58 -42.25
C PHE A 5 17.04 -5.19 -41.56
N SER A 6 17.09 -4.11 -42.35
CA SER A 6 17.01 -2.74 -41.83
C SER A 6 15.64 -2.38 -41.28
N MET A 7 14.56 -3.00 -41.80
CA MET A 7 13.20 -2.73 -41.36
C MET A 7 12.88 -3.42 -40.03
N TYR A 8 13.34 -4.67 -39.85
CA TYR A 8 13.20 -5.38 -38.57
C TYR A 8 13.97 -4.72 -37.44
N LEU A 9 15.17 -4.18 -37.72
CA LEU A 9 15.96 -3.45 -36.73
C LEU A 9 15.27 -2.14 -36.30
N LEU A 10 14.64 -1.42 -37.24
CA LEU A 10 13.91 -0.19 -36.94
C LEU A 10 12.64 -0.45 -36.11
N VAL A 11 11.92 -1.54 -36.40
CA VAL A 11 10.73 -1.95 -35.63
C VAL A 11 11.12 -2.39 -34.21
N PHE A 12 12.24 -3.12 -34.04
CA PHE A 12 12.75 -3.46 -32.70
C PHE A 12 13.22 -2.22 -31.93
N LEU A 13 13.82 -1.23 -32.59
CA LEU A 13 14.23 0.04 -31.97
C LEU A 13 13.01 0.86 -31.53
N LEU A 14 11.94 0.89 -32.33
CA LEU A 14 10.69 1.59 -32.00
C LEU A 14 9.92 0.90 -30.85
N LEU A 15 9.95 -0.44 -30.78
CA LEU A 15 9.40 -1.19 -29.64
C LEU A 15 10.21 -0.99 -28.35
N ALA A 16 11.54 -0.85 -28.46
CA ALA A 16 12.40 -0.53 -27.31
C ALA A 16 12.19 0.90 -26.79
N LEU A 17 11.82 1.85 -27.66
CA LEU A 17 11.51 3.23 -27.26
C LEU A 17 10.13 3.38 -26.59
N ALA A 18 9.17 2.51 -26.90
CA ALA A 18 7.86 2.50 -26.24
C ALA A 18 7.91 1.94 -24.81
N ALA A 19 8.95 1.19 -24.45
CA ALA A 19 9.13 0.62 -23.11
C ALA A 19 9.73 1.60 -22.08
N CYS A 20 10.08 2.82 -22.50
CA CYS A 20 10.72 3.84 -21.66
C CYS A 20 9.83 5.05 -21.33
N SER A 21 8.51 4.87 -21.24
CA SER A 21 7.64 5.86 -20.56
C SER A 21 7.26 5.33 -19.18
N GLY A 22 8.21 5.39 -18.25
CA GLY A 22 8.05 4.96 -16.86
C GLY A 22 7.07 5.84 -16.10
N LYS A 23 5.77 5.67 -16.33
CA LYS A 23 4.71 6.16 -15.44
C LYS A 23 4.74 5.24 -14.21
N PRO A 24 5.11 5.70 -13.01
CA PRO A 24 5.21 4.82 -11.84
C PRO A 24 3.84 4.20 -11.46
N TYR A 25 2.73 4.86 -11.82
CA TYR A 25 1.36 4.38 -11.65
C TYR A 25 0.65 4.05 -12.97
N GLY A 26 1.40 3.92 -14.08
CA GLY A 26 0.80 3.69 -15.41
C GLY A 26 0.16 2.31 -15.62
N HIS A 27 0.11 1.48 -14.58
CA HIS A 27 -0.54 0.18 -14.59
C HIS A 27 -2.05 0.25 -14.30
N TYR A 28 -2.55 1.39 -13.81
CA TYR A 28 -3.97 1.62 -13.59
C TYR A 28 -4.68 2.05 -14.88
N LYS A 29 -5.91 1.57 -15.07
CA LYS A 29 -6.76 1.96 -16.20
C LYS A 29 -7.70 3.09 -15.84
N ASP A 30 -8.08 3.87 -16.85
CA ASP A 30 -9.01 4.99 -16.69
C ASP A 30 -10.39 4.58 -16.17
N ASP A 31 -10.83 3.37 -16.51
CA ASP A 31 -12.13 2.82 -16.11
C ASP A 31 -12.10 2.07 -14.78
N GLU A 32 -10.91 1.86 -14.21
CA GLU A 32 -10.70 1.07 -12.99
C GLU A 32 -10.14 1.97 -11.87
N MET A 33 -11.02 2.76 -11.22
CA MET A 33 -10.63 3.61 -10.08
C MET A 33 -10.36 2.77 -8.84
N ILE A 34 -9.13 2.28 -8.75
CA ILE A 34 -8.64 1.49 -7.63
C ILE A 34 -8.00 2.40 -6.59
N GLY A 35 -8.33 2.15 -5.33
CA GLY A 35 -7.79 2.86 -4.19
C GLY A 35 -7.71 1.98 -2.96
N LYS A 36 -7.38 2.61 -1.83
CA LYS A 36 -7.39 1.99 -0.51
C LYS A 36 -8.30 2.76 0.42
N ILE A 37 -9.06 2.06 1.26
CA ILE A 37 -9.86 2.71 2.31
C ILE A 37 -8.91 3.43 3.27
N GLY A 38 -9.01 4.76 3.35
CA GLY A 38 -8.26 5.58 4.30
C GLY A 38 -9.01 5.73 5.63
N MET A 39 -10.33 5.77 5.58
CA MET A 39 -11.20 5.96 6.75
C MET A 39 -12.58 5.35 6.53
N VAL A 40 -13.19 4.86 7.60
CA VAL A 40 -14.60 4.46 7.65
C VAL A 40 -15.25 5.18 8.83
N ASP A 41 -16.17 6.10 8.56
CA ASP A 41 -16.91 6.85 9.56
C ASP A 41 -18.36 6.31 9.59
N ILE A 42 -18.62 5.41 10.53
CA ILE A 42 -19.92 4.75 10.66
C ILE A 42 -21.01 5.75 11.09
N ASP A 43 -20.68 6.67 12.00
CA ASP A 43 -21.62 7.61 12.58
C ASP A 43 -22.13 8.61 11.54
N ASN A 44 -21.23 9.07 10.65
CA ASN A 44 -21.59 9.95 9.54
C ASN A 44 -21.91 9.20 8.25
N SER A 45 -21.80 7.86 8.24
CA SER A 45 -22.02 7.01 7.06
C SER A 45 -21.16 7.44 5.86
N VAL A 46 -19.87 7.65 6.09
CA VAL A 46 -18.90 8.08 5.05
C VAL A 46 -17.73 7.11 4.96
N ILE A 47 -17.32 6.78 3.73
CA ILE A 47 -16.08 6.07 3.44
C ILE A 47 -15.14 7.03 2.72
N GLU A 48 -13.90 7.15 3.21
CA GLU A 48 -12.85 7.89 2.51
C GLU A 48 -11.91 6.90 1.82
N VAL A 49 -11.71 7.08 0.52
CA VAL A 49 -10.84 6.23 -0.31
C VAL A 49 -9.68 7.05 -0.83
N ASP A 50 -8.46 6.62 -0.52
CA ASP A 50 -7.23 7.10 -1.14
C ASP A 50 -7.16 6.58 -2.58
N ILE A 51 -7.29 7.48 -3.54
CA ILE A 51 -7.17 7.21 -4.97
C ILE A 51 -5.90 7.85 -5.56
N SER A 52 -4.91 8.21 -4.74
CA SER A 52 -3.71 8.92 -5.16
C SER A 52 -3.01 8.25 -6.33
N GLU A 53 -2.79 6.94 -6.26
CA GLU A 53 -2.10 6.20 -7.33
C GLU A 53 -2.92 6.25 -8.64
N TRP A 54 -4.22 6.00 -8.57
CA TRP A 54 -5.10 6.07 -9.73
C TRP A 54 -5.17 7.49 -10.31
N HIS A 55 -5.34 8.51 -9.47
CA HIS A 55 -5.42 9.91 -9.90
C HIS A 55 -4.12 10.36 -10.60
N LYS A 56 -2.97 9.89 -10.11
CA LYS A 56 -1.65 10.27 -10.63
C LYS A 56 -1.16 9.35 -11.76
N ARG A 57 -1.97 8.39 -12.22
CA ARG A 57 -1.57 7.37 -13.22
C ARG A 57 -1.00 7.93 -14.52
N ASP A 58 -1.43 9.12 -14.92
CA ASP A 58 -0.99 9.78 -16.16
C ASP A 58 0.15 10.78 -15.99
N ILE A 59 0.52 11.10 -14.75
CA ILE A 59 1.62 12.03 -14.45
C ILE A 59 2.94 11.42 -14.90
N ARG A 60 3.75 12.22 -15.59
CA ARG A 60 5.10 11.87 -16.04
C ARG A 60 6.14 12.67 -15.26
N GLY A 61 7.26 12.04 -14.95
CA GLY A 61 8.37 12.69 -14.24
C GLY A 61 8.23 12.60 -12.72
N GLY A 62 8.73 13.60 -12.01
CA GLY A 62 8.58 13.68 -10.57
C GLY A 62 7.11 13.75 -10.18
N ILE A 63 6.71 12.91 -9.23
CA ILE A 63 5.36 12.92 -8.68
C ILE A 63 5.43 13.66 -7.36
N ASP A 64 4.66 14.74 -7.26
CA ASP A 64 4.52 15.48 -6.01
C ASP A 64 3.84 14.59 -4.96
N ASP A 65 4.31 14.71 -3.72
CA ASP A 65 3.84 13.90 -2.59
C ASP A 65 2.59 14.50 -1.94
N TYR A 66 1.48 14.52 -2.68
CA TYR A 66 0.16 14.92 -2.16
C TYR A 66 -0.84 13.75 -2.21
N GLY A 67 -1.64 13.57 -1.17
CA GLY A 67 -2.72 12.60 -1.18
C GLY A 67 -3.94 13.10 -1.96
N VAL A 68 -4.66 12.19 -2.63
CA VAL A 68 -5.96 12.45 -3.26
C VAL A 68 -6.97 11.48 -2.71
N TYR A 69 -7.94 12.02 -1.99
CA TYR A 69 -8.99 11.25 -1.34
C TYR A 69 -10.35 11.61 -1.94
N ILE A 70 -11.24 10.63 -2.02
CA ILE A 70 -12.65 10.82 -2.31
C ILE A 70 -13.48 10.41 -1.10
N LYS A 71 -14.51 11.19 -0.83
CA LYS A 71 -15.53 10.85 0.17
C LYS A 71 -16.71 10.23 -0.55
N ILE A 72 -17.21 9.14 0.01
CA ILE A 72 -18.34 8.38 -0.52
C ILE A 72 -19.36 8.29 0.60
N ASP A 73 -20.50 8.93 0.38
CA ASP A 73 -21.64 8.82 1.28
C ASP A 73 -22.28 7.43 1.11
N VAL A 74 -22.51 6.75 2.23
CA VAL A 74 -23.16 5.45 2.27
C VAL A 74 -24.67 5.70 2.30
N THR A 75 -25.30 5.44 1.16
CA THR A 75 -26.75 5.57 0.94
C THR A 75 -27.37 4.20 0.67
N ASP A 76 -28.70 4.12 0.67
CA ASP A 76 -29.44 2.90 0.30
C ASP A 76 -29.18 2.42 -1.14
N HIS A 77 -28.53 3.24 -1.96
CA HIS A 77 -28.20 2.93 -3.35
C HIS A 77 -26.74 2.48 -3.54
N LEU A 78 -25.88 2.66 -2.54
CA LEU A 78 -24.49 2.21 -2.60
C LEU A 78 -24.42 0.71 -2.38
N ILE A 79 -23.83 -0.01 -3.33
CA ILE A 79 -23.59 -1.45 -3.22
C ILE A 79 -22.13 -1.69 -2.81
N ILE A 80 -21.92 -2.33 -1.68
CA ILE A 80 -20.60 -2.80 -1.24
C ILE A 80 -20.57 -4.32 -1.40
N LYS A 81 -19.59 -4.84 -2.15
CA LYS A 81 -19.50 -6.28 -2.45
C LYS A 81 -18.07 -6.76 -2.60
N ASN A 82 -17.83 -8.04 -2.38
CA ASN A 82 -16.56 -8.69 -2.71
C ASN A 82 -16.45 -8.96 -4.22
N GLU A 83 -15.25 -9.33 -4.67
CA GLU A 83 -14.99 -9.72 -6.07
C GLU A 83 -15.88 -10.86 -6.59
N ASP A 84 -16.34 -11.76 -5.72
CA ASP A 84 -17.26 -12.85 -6.07
C ASP A 84 -18.74 -12.41 -6.13
N GLY A 85 -19.03 -11.14 -5.86
CA GLY A 85 -20.37 -10.56 -5.88
C GLY A 85 -21.13 -10.69 -4.56
N THR A 86 -20.57 -11.32 -3.53
CA THR A 86 -21.18 -11.37 -2.20
C THR A 86 -21.25 -9.97 -1.59
N LEU A 87 -22.41 -9.62 -1.03
CA LEU A 87 -22.62 -8.32 -0.40
C LEU A 87 -21.83 -8.22 0.91
N SER A 88 -21.30 -7.03 1.18
CA SER A 88 -20.58 -6.69 2.40
C SER A 88 -21.24 -5.47 3.04
N GLU A 89 -21.15 -5.38 4.36
CA GLU A 89 -21.64 -4.23 5.10
C GLU A 89 -20.52 -3.23 5.40
N ILE A 90 -20.89 -1.97 5.64
CA ILE A 90 -19.94 -0.89 5.95
C ILE A 90 -19.06 -1.22 7.18
N HIS A 91 -19.64 -1.87 8.20
CA HIS A 91 -18.93 -2.23 9.44
C HIS A 91 -17.86 -3.31 9.24
N GLN A 92 -17.85 -3.97 8.08
CA GLN A 92 -16.86 -5.01 7.73
C GLN A 92 -15.66 -4.42 6.97
N LEU A 93 -15.75 -3.15 6.57
CA LEU A 93 -14.67 -2.46 5.88
C LEU A 93 -13.52 -2.18 6.84
N LYS A 94 -12.30 -2.32 6.35
CA LYS A 94 -11.07 -2.09 7.11
C LYS A 94 -10.20 -1.04 6.45
N ILE A 95 -9.44 -0.30 7.27
CA ILE A 95 -8.45 0.66 6.78
C ILE A 95 -7.38 -0.11 5.99
N GLY A 96 -6.96 0.45 4.85
CA GLY A 96 -6.01 -0.14 3.93
C GLY A 96 -6.60 -1.15 2.95
N GLN A 97 -7.88 -1.53 3.10
CA GLN A 97 -8.56 -2.45 2.19
C GLN A 97 -8.52 -1.91 0.76
N LYS A 98 -8.03 -2.73 -0.18
CA LYS A 98 -8.03 -2.42 -1.61
C LYS A 98 -9.46 -2.48 -2.14
N VAL A 99 -9.85 -1.44 -2.86
CA VAL A 99 -11.19 -1.32 -3.42
C VAL A 99 -11.14 -0.79 -4.86
N LEU A 100 -12.06 -1.27 -5.68
CA LEU A 100 -12.45 -0.65 -6.94
C LEU A 100 -13.72 0.17 -6.70
N VAL A 101 -13.70 1.44 -7.08
CA VAL A 101 -14.85 2.33 -6.93
C VAL A 101 -15.49 2.59 -8.30
N ASN A 102 -16.80 2.40 -8.39
CA ASN A 102 -17.55 2.38 -9.66
C ASN A 102 -18.81 3.26 -9.57
N PRO A 103 -19.10 4.13 -10.56
CA PRO A 103 -18.26 4.47 -11.70
C PRO A 103 -16.98 5.21 -11.28
N PRO A 104 -15.91 5.17 -12.07
CA PRO A 104 -14.73 5.99 -11.82
C PRO A 104 -15.06 7.48 -12.00
N LYS A 105 -14.51 8.33 -11.12
CA LYS A 105 -14.64 9.79 -11.25
C LYS A 105 -13.88 10.27 -12.49
N LYS A 106 -14.49 11.02 -13.40
CA LYS A 106 -13.72 11.69 -14.46
C LYS A 106 -12.90 12.83 -13.87
N VAL A 107 -11.64 12.98 -14.28
CA VAL A 107 -10.66 13.95 -13.74
C VAL A 107 -11.20 15.39 -13.68
N ASP A 108 -12.07 15.76 -14.63
CA ASP A 108 -12.62 17.12 -14.75
C ASP A 108 -13.97 17.34 -14.05
N ASN A 109 -14.55 16.32 -13.41
CA ASN A 109 -15.85 16.46 -12.76
C ASN A 109 -15.66 16.73 -11.26
N SER A 110 -16.28 17.76 -10.70
CA SER A 110 -16.27 18.01 -9.25
C SER A 110 -17.14 17.01 -8.49
N ASP A 111 -18.25 16.60 -9.10
CA ASP A 111 -19.32 15.87 -8.44
C ASP A 111 -19.12 14.37 -8.66
N TYR A 112 -18.96 13.64 -7.56
CA TYR A 112 -18.69 12.20 -7.57
C TYR A 112 -19.72 11.46 -6.74
N GLU A 113 -20.35 10.46 -7.34
CA GLU A 113 -21.30 9.59 -6.67
C GLU A 113 -20.93 8.14 -7.01
N ALA A 114 -20.33 7.44 -6.04
CA ALA A 114 -20.07 6.01 -6.18
C ALA A 114 -21.38 5.25 -6.10
N LYS A 115 -21.58 4.31 -7.01
CA LYS A 115 -22.71 3.37 -7.00
C LYS A 115 -22.31 2.02 -6.44
N GLU A 116 -21.05 1.64 -6.64
CA GLU A 116 -20.49 0.40 -6.11
C GLU A 116 -19.08 0.58 -5.56
N ILE A 117 -18.80 -0.14 -4.48
CA ILE A 117 -17.46 -0.40 -3.97
C ILE A 117 -17.24 -1.91 -4.02
N ILE A 118 -16.21 -2.33 -4.75
CA ILE A 118 -15.83 -3.74 -4.90
C ILE A 118 -14.56 -3.99 -4.10
N LEU A 119 -14.64 -4.84 -3.09
CA LEU A 119 -13.51 -5.22 -2.23
C LEU A 119 -12.62 -6.21 -2.96
N GLN A 120 -11.36 -5.83 -3.18
CA GLN A 120 -10.43 -6.62 -3.98
C GLN A 120 -9.40 -7.34 -3.11
N ALA A 121 -9.02 -8.53 -3.56
CA ALA A 121 -7.89 -9.24 -2.98
C ALA A 121 -6.60 -8.43 -3.12
N MET A 122 -5.78 -8.48 -2.07
CA MET A 122 -4.46 -7.85 -2.05
C MET A 122 -3.38 -8.92 -2.24
N SER A 123 -2.45 -8.65 -3.15
CA SER A 123 -1.22 -9.42 -3.27
C SER A 123 -0.35 -9.25 -2.02
N TYR A 124 0.61 -10.17 -1.85
CA TYR A 124 1.58 -10.06 -0.75
C TYR A 124 2.28 -8.70 -0.72
N LYS A 125 2.74 -8.20 -1.88
CA LYS A 125 3.42 -6.90 -1.94
C LYS A 125 2.52 -5.75 -1.51
N GLU A 126 1.24 -5.79 -1.85
CA GLU A 126 0.28 -4.76 -1.46
C GLU A 126 -0.02 -4.81 0.04
N LYS A 127 -0.21 -6.00 0.60
CA LYS A 127 -0.43 -6.22 2.04
C LYS A 127 0.73 -5.69 2.88
N TYR A 128 1.96 -6.00 2.45
CA TYR A 128 3.18 -5.72 3.21
C TYR A 128 3.95 -4.50 2.72
N ALA A 129 3.35 -3.65 1.88
CA ALA A 129 4.05 -2.54 1.20
C ALA A 129 4.79 -1.61 2.18
N GLN A 130 4.21 -1.37 3.37
CA GLN A 130 4.79 -0.51 4.40
C GLN A 130 5.93 -1.18 5.20
N LEU A 131 6.01 -2.51 5.15
CA LEU A 131 7.01 -3.29 5.87
C LEU A 131 8.17 -3.71 4.96
N LEU A 132 7.91 -3.93 3.66
CA LEU A 132 8.93 -4.35 2.72
C LEU A 132 10.01 -3.29 2.49
N SER A 133 11.27 -3.73 2.36
CA SER A 133 12.34 -2.84 1.93
C SER A 133 12.12 -2.42 0.47
N GLY A 134 12.19 -1.12 0.20
CA GLY A 134 12.05 -0.55 -1.15
C GLY A 134 13.17 -0.93 -2.12
N HIS A 135 14.27 -1.53 -1.64
CA HIS A 135 15.44 -1.84 -2.44
C HIS A 135 15.95 -3.26 -2.23
N LYS A 136 16.33 -3.93 -3.31
CA LYS A 136 16.94 -5.26 -3.27
C LYS A 136 18.25 -5.24 -2.48
N GLY A 137 18.42 -6.21 -1.58
CA GLY A 137 19.62 -6.34 -0.75
C GLY A 137 19.72 -5.34 0.39
N ARG A 138 18.62 -4.64 0.70
CA ARG A 138 18.48 -3.80 1.89
C ARG A 138 17.40 -4.35 2.80
N TYR A 139 17.47 -3.93 4.04
CA TYR A 139 16.46 -4.21 5.06
C TYR A 139 15.64 -2.96 5.37
N LEU A 140 14.46 -3.18 5.92
CA LEU A 140 13.66 -2.20 6.64
C LEU A 140 13.28 -2.84 7.97
N THR A 141 13.56 -2.15 9.06
CA THR A 141 13.17 -2.58 10.39
C THR A 141 11.94 -1.80 10.81
N THR A 142 10.90 -2.48 11.27
CA THR A 142 9.72 -1.85 11.86
C THR A 142 9.60 -2.29 13.30
N VAL A 143 9.42 -1.32 14.19
CA VAL A 143 9.20 -1.53 15.62
C VAL A 143 7.77 -1.15 15.93
N PHE A 144 6.96 -2.14 16.28
CA PHE A 144 5.60 -1.94 16.74
C PHE A 144 5.53 -1.97 18.26
N VAL A 145 4.85 -0.99 18.84
CA VAL A 145 4.41 -0.94 20.24
C VAL A 145 2.88 -1.02 20.32
N LYS A 146 2.32 -1.27 21.51
CA LYS A 146 0.87 -1.10 21.71
C LYS A 146 0.53 0.38 21.84
N GLU A 147 -0.73 0.71 21.60
CA GLU A 147 -1.23 2.07 21.80
C GLU A 147 -1.02 2.49 23.26
N GLY A 148 -0.44 3.68 23.46
CA GLY A 148 -0.12 4.22 24.78
C GLY A 148 1.16 3.69 25.42
N ASP A 149 1.81 2.66 24.84
CA ASP A 149 3.11 2.17 25.30
C ASP A 149 4.26 2.97 24.66
N SER A 150 5.38 3.08 25.37
CA SER A 150 6.62 3.62 24.83
C SER A 150 7.78 2.66 25.03
N LEU A 151 8.81 2.79 24.21
CA LEU A 151 10.04 2.04 24.38
C LEU A 151 10.85 2.60 25.56
N PRO A 152 11.56 1.76 26.33
CA PRO A 152 12.58 2.25 27.24
C PRO A 152 13.66 3.04 26.49
N ALA A 153 14.13 4.16 27.05
CA ALA A 153 15.11 5.03 26.39
C ALA A 153 16.39 4.28 25.95
N ALA A 154 16.90 3.37 26.77
CA ALA A 154 18.07 2.55 26.42
C ALA A 154 17.82 1.65 25.19
N THR A 155 16.59 1.14 25.02
CA THR A 155 16.19 0.36 23.86
C THR A 155 16.10 1.25 22.62
N GLU A 156 15.52 2.44 22.76
CA GLU A 156 15.45 3.43 21.68
C GLU A 156 16.84 3.88 21.22
N ASP A 157 17.76 4.19 22.14
CA ASP A 157 19.15 4.54 21.84
C ASP A 157 19.87 3.43 21.06
N THR A 158 19.66 2.17 21.47
CA THR A 158 20.24 1.01 20.80
C THR A 158 19.69 0.87 19.37
N LEU A 159 18.38 1.05 19.19
CA LEU A 159 17.75 1.05 17.87
C LEU A 159 18.27 2.20 17.00
N MET A 160 18.43 3.40 17.55
CA MET A 160 19.01 4.53 16.81
C MET A 160 20.43 4.22 16.32
N GLY A 161 21.21 3.45 17.07
CA GLY A 161 22.52 2.96 16.64
C GLY A 161 22.49 2.07 15.38
N LEU A 162 21.36 1.42 15.10
CA LEU A 162 21.19 0.50 13.97
C LEU A 162 20.76 1.17 12.65
N LEU A 163 20.50 2.49 12.65
CA LEU A 163 20.05 3.23 11.45
C LEU A 163 21.00 3.09 10.25
N SER A 164 22.31 2.89 10.50
CA SER A 164 23.31 2.66 9.45
C SER A 164 23.19 1.29 8.76
N LYS A 165 22.57 0.32 9.44
CA LYS A 165 22.35 -1.06 8.96
C LYS A 165 21.00 -1.21 8.27
N SER A 166 19.97 -0.57 8.85
CA SER A 166 18.59 -0.65 8.38
C SER A 166 17.85 0.62 8.79
N PRO A 167 17.12 1.30 7.89
CA PRO A 167 16.14 2.30 8.29
C PRO A 167 15.15 1.69 9.30
N ILE A 168 14.73 2.49 10.28
CA ILE A 168 13.82 2.03 11.32
C ILE A 168 12.54 2.86 11.31
N ASN A 169 11.41 2.19 11.16
CA ASN A 169 10.09 2.75 11.31
C ASN A 169 9.57 2.44 12.71
N PHE A 170 9.16 3.46 13.45
CA PHE A 170 8.49 3.32 14.74
C PHE A 170 7.00 3.62 14.56
N GLY A 171 6.15 2.85 15.23
CA GLY A 171 4.72 3.15 15.26
C GLY A 171 3.94 2.27 16.21
N THR A 172 2.71 2.70 16.50
CA THR A 172 1.74 1.82 17.14
C THR A 172 1.36 0.70 16.18
N TYR A 173 1.13 -0.50 16.72
CA TYR A 173 0.50 -1.60 16.01
C TYR A 173 -0.91 -1.22 15.51
N PRO A 174 -1.19 -1.31 14.20
CA PRO A 174 -2.47 -0.86 13.65
C PRO A 174 -3.55 -1.95 13.77
N GLU A 175 -4.30 -1.96 14.89
CA GLU A 175 -5.30 -3.02 15.19
C GLU A 175 -6.42 -3.13 14.15
N ASP A 176 -6.87 -2.01 13.58
CA ASP A 176 -7.99 -1.96 12.63
C ASP A 176 -7.56 -2.01 11.15
N TYR A 177 -6.29 -2.35 10.89
CA TYR A 177 -5.79 -2.50 9.52
C TYR A 177 -6.36 -3.76 8.85
N VAL A 178 -6.46 -3.72 7.52
CA VAL A 178 -6.94 -4.85 6.71
C VAL A 178 -6.12 -6.12 6.91
N VAL A 179 -4.81 -5.98 7.16
CA VAL A 179 -3.93 -7.11 7.47
C VAL A 179 -3.80 -7.25 8.98
N ASP A 180 -4.23 -8.40 9.50
CA ASP A 180 -3.92 -8.78 10.89
C ASP A 180 -2.47 -9.29 10.96
N TYR A 181 -1.53 -8.36 11.14
CA TYR A 181 -0.11 -8.71 11.23
C TYR A 181 0.22 -9.58 12.45
N LYS A 182 -0.55 -9.48 13.55
CA LYS A 182 -0.38 -10.36 14.72
C LYS A 182 -0.62 -11.80 14.32
N GLN A 183 -1.71 -12.07 13.62
CA GLN A 183 -2.00 -13.40 13.10
C GLN A 183 -1.03 -13.80 11.99
N GLU A 184 -0.85 -12.98 10.94
CA GLU A 184 -0.06 -13.38 9.75
C GLU A 184 1.44 -13.53 10.06
N LEU A 185 1.99 -12.77 11.01
CA LEU A 185 3.42 -12.82 11.39
C LEU A 185 3.68 -13.53 12.72
N ASN A 186 2.65 -14.12 13.33
CA ASN A 186 2.70 -14.78 14.65
C ASN A 186 3.34 -13.87 15.73
N ILE A 187 2.83 -12.64 15.88
CA ILE A 187 3.33 -11.70 16.90
C ILE A 187 2.63 -12.03 18.23
N GLU A 188 3.42 -12.44 19.21
CA GLU A 188 2.92 -12.91 20.51
C GLU A 188 2.89 -11.79 21.55
N LYS A 189 3.84 -10.84 21.47
CA LYS A 189 4.00 -9.75 22.42
C LYS A 189 4.54 -8.48 21.75
N PHE A 190 4.45 -7.38 22.48
CA PHE A 190 5.02 -6.08 22.10
C PHE A 190 6.02 -5.61 23.18
N PRO A 191 7.02 -4.78 22.84
CA PRO A 191 7.34 -4.36 21.47
C PRO A 191 7.81 -5.54 20.60
N VAL A 192 7.56 -5.45 19.30
CA VAL A 192 8.10 -6.42 18.31
C VAL A 192 8.93 -5.68 17.29
N MET A 193 10.09 -6.23 16.98
CA MET A 193 11.02 -5.74 15.97
C MET A 193 10.98 -6.71 14.79
N LEU A 194 10.54 -6.20 13.64
CA LEU A 194 10.38 -6.94 12.41
C LEU A 194 11.38 -6.42 11.38
N VAL A 195 12.24 -7.30 10.86
CA VAL A 195 13.13 -6.96 9.77
C VAL A 195 12.62 -7.61 8.49
N PHE A 196 12.39 -6.79 7.49
CA PHE A 196 11.94 -7.20 6.16
C PHE A 196 13.00 -6.88 5.12
N ASP A 197 13.17 -7.77 4.15
CA ASP A 197 13.84 -7.44 2.89
C ASP A 197 12.80 -7.02 1.83
N ASN A 198 13.18 -7.02 0.55
CA ASN A 198 12.28 -6.68 -0.54
C ASN A 198 11.32 -7.83 -0.96
N LYS A 199 11.39 -8.99 -0.29
CA LYS A 199 10.60 -10.19 -0.54
C LYS A 199 9.71 -10.58 0.64
N GLY A 200 10.09 -10.26 1.87
CA GLY A 200 9.28 -10.54 3.05
C GLY A 200 10.04 -10.43 4.37
N LEU A 201 9.42 -10.96 5.43
CA LEU A 201 10.00 -11.01 6.77
C LEU A 201 11.24 -11.91 6.76
N VAL A 202 12.37 -11.39 7.24
CA VAL A 202 13.63 -12.13 7.37
C VAL A 202 14.01 -12.39 8.82
N PHE A 203 13.60 -11.52 9.74
CA PHE A 203 13.89 -11.66 11.16
C PHE A 203 12.78 -11.04 12.01
N LYS A 204 12.46 -11.69 13.12
CA LYS A 204 11.49 -11.20 14.12
C LYS A 204 12.07 -11.45 15.49
N THR A 205 12.12 -10.43 16.31
CA THR A 205 12.50 -10.54 17.73
C THR A 205 11.68 -9.60 18.59
N TYR A 206 11.75 -9.82 19.90
CA TYR A 206 11.22 -8.95 20.94
C TYR A 206 12.32 -8.41 21.86
N ASP A 207 13.58 -8.75 21.56
CA ASP A 207 14.77 -8.34 22.29
C ASP A 207 15.66 -7.51 21.35
N VAL A 208 16.11 -6.35 21.84
CA VAL A 208 16.93 -5.44 21.05
C VAL A 208 18.34 -5.98 20.87
N ASP A 209 18.86 -6.76 21.82
CA ASP A 209 20.19 -7.35 21.73
C ASP A 209 20.24 -8.43 20.63
N GLU A 210 19.18 -9.24 20.50
CA GLU A 210 19.05 -10.18 19.38
C GLU A 210 18.96 -9.48 18.02
N LEU A 211 18.32 -8.30 17.96
CA LEU A 211 18.28 -7.50 16.74
C LEU A 211 19.67 -6.95 16.38
N VAL A 212 20.45 -6.53 17.37
CA VAL A 212 21.84 -6.09 17.17
C VAL A 212 22.68 -7.23 16.60
N ASP A 213 22.57 -8.44 17.18
CA ASP A 213 23.31 -9.62 16.74
C ASP A 213 22.96 -10.09 15.32
N PHE A 214 21.76 -9.76 14.84
CA PHE A 214 21.35 -10.05 13.46
C PHE A 214 22.12 -9.22 12.42
N PHE A 215 22.62 -8.02 12.76
CA PHE A 215 23.21 -7.04 11.81
C PHE A 215 24.74 -6.96 11.81
#